data_AF-A0A7C3C4T7-F1
#
_entry.id   AF-A0A7C3C4T7-F1
#
_cell.length_a   1.000
_cell.length_b   1.000
_cell.length_c   1.000
_cell.angle_alpha   90.00
_cell.angle_beta   90.00
_cell.angle_gamma   90.00
#
_symmetry.space_group_name_H-M   'P 1'
#
loop_
_entity.id
_entity.type
_entity.pdbx_description
1 polymer ?
#
loop_
_entity_poly.entity_id
_entity_poly.type
_entity_poly.pdbx_seq_one_letter_code
_entity_poly.pdbx_strand_id
1 'polypeptide(L)'
;MKETQEFMNRFQDGDYVGAFSSIENTEAKVWNFTQPVAFVGRNPREYFGDKLQDEHICDAEIAKKLQSNPIGKIVEEAKKHRIVIVNEAHDQARDRAFIAKIAQALRPEGFSIYAAETFATRDVSVDAWQAEIMQRGYPINHDGYYIREPMFGQLVRTVLELGYKPVAYESRLPYDKSISRAERIKRRELEQTKNLIENALDKYPDEKILIHVGYSHAREKEDRRGNLWMAHFLKEQTGEDPLTISQ
;
A
#
# COMPACT_ATOMS: atom_id res chain seq x y z
N MET A 1 -6.25 -25.35 -3.95
CA MET A 1 -4.79 -25.03 -3.99
C MET A 1 -4.25 -25.04 -5.41
N LYS A 2 -4.52 -26.10 -6.21
CA LYS A 2 -4.08 -26.16 -7.62
C LYS A 2 -4.67 -25.04 -8.49
N GLU A 3 -5.98 -24.80 -8.38
CA GLU A 3 -6.68 -23.71 -9.08
C GLU A 3 -6.17 -22.32 -8.69
N THR A 4 -5.92 -22.08 -7.39
CA THR A 4 -5.31 -20.83 -6.92
C THR A 4 -3.91 -20.62 -7.51
N GLN A 5 -3.09 -21.67 -7.60
CA GLN A 5 -1.75 -21.55 -8.19
C GLN A 5 -1.82 -21.30 -9.70
N GLU A 6 -2.71 -21.99 -10.42
CA GLU A 6 -2.91 -21.78 -11.86
C GLU A 6 -3.39 -20.36 -12.15
N PHE A 7 -4.40 -19.88 -11.41
CA PHE A 7 -4.87 -18.51 -11.47
C PHE A 7 -3.70 -17.54 -11.24
N MET A 8 -2.93 -17.72 -10.16
CA MET A 8 -1.84 -16.80 -9.83
C MET A 8 -0.73 -16.80 -10.88
N ASN A 9 -0.41 -17.94 -11.47
CA ASN A 9 0.58 -18.01 -12.55
C ASN A 9 0.10 -17.24 -13.79
N ARG A 10 -1.12 -17.52 -14.27
CA ARG A 10 -1.70 -16.82 -15.42
C ARG A 10 -1.85 -15.33 -15.19
N PHE A 11 -2.31 -14.95 -13.99
CA PHE A 11 -2.41 -13.56 -13.57
C PHE A 11 -1.03 -12.89 -13.50
N GLN A 12 0.00 -13.63 -13.08
CA GLN A 12 1.36 -13.14 -13.07
C GLN A 12 1.95 -12.95 -14.48
N ASP A 13 1.52 -13.77 -15.43
CA ASP A 13 1.94 -13.72 -16.83
C ASP A 13 1.15 -12.71 -17.67
N GLY A 14 0.13 -12.05 -17.09
CA GLY A 14 -0.74 -11.11 -17.78
C GLY A 14 -1.85 -11.77 -18.62
N ASP A 15 -2.01 -13.10 -18.54
CA ASP A 15 -3.14 -13.84 -19.10
C ASP A 15 -4.37 -13.68 -18.18
N TYR A 16 -4.91 -12.47 -18.12
CA TYR A 16 -6.03 -12.15 -17.24
C TYR A 16 -7.28 -12.96 -17.59
N VAL A 17 -7.59 -13.10 -18.89
CA VAL A 17 -8.76 -13.88 -19.34
C VAL A 17 -8.63 -15.33 -18.91
N GLY A 18 -7.49 -15.97 -19.18
CA GLY A 18 -7.27 -17.35 -18.74
C GLY A 18 -7.23 -17.49 -17.22
N ALA A 19 -6.71 -16.49 -16.50
CA ALA A 19 -6.75 -16.47 -15.03
C ALA A 19 -8.21 -16.48 -14.55
N PHE A 20 -9.06 -15.54 -14.96
CA PHE A 20 -10.45 -15.49 -14.51
C PHE A 20 -11.26 -16.72 -14.95
N SER A 21 -11.07 -17.22 -16.18
CA SER A 21 -11.73 -18.46 -16.62
C SER A 21 -11.33 -19.69 -15.79
N SER A 22 -10.11 -19.72 -15.21
CA SER A 22 -9.67 -20.83 -14.35
C SER A 22 -10.39 -20.89 -12.99
N ILE A 23 -11.11 -19.83 -12.60
CA ILE A 23 -11.80 -19.73 -11.30
C ILE A 23 -13.32 -19.58 -11.41
N GLU A 24 -13.87 -19.38 -12.61
CA GLU A 24 -15.30 -19.16 -12.88
C GLU A 24 -16.23 -20.26 -12.32
N ASN A 25 -15.72 -21.48 -12.13
CA ASN A 25 -16.49 -22.62 -11.63
C ASN A 25 -15.94 -23.20 -10.31
N THR A 26 -15.13 -22.44 -9.57
CA THR A 26 -14.47 -22.95 -8.36
C THR A 26 -15.24 -22.58 -7.09
N GLU A 27 -15.47 -23.54 -6.19
CA GLU A 27 -15.94 -23.29 -4.81
C GLU A 27 -14.81 -22.75 -3.90
N ALA A 28 -13.66 -22.40 -4.48
CA ALA A 28 -12.48 -22.03 -3.75
C ALA A 28 -12.69 -20.74 -2.94
N LYS A 29 -12.10 -20.68 -1.74
CA LYS A 29 -12.30 -19.59 -0.79
C LYS A 29 -12.04 -18.23 -1.43
N VAL A 30 -13.12 -17.47 -1.59
CA VAL A 30 -13.25 -16.06 -2.04
C VAL A 30 -12.01 -15.20 -1.73
N TRP A 31 -11.52 -15.25 -0.48
CA TRP A 31 -10.37 -14.48 0.02
C TRP A 31 -9.06 -14.67 -0.74
N ASN A 32 -8.84 -15.81 -1.39
CA ASN A 32 -7.61 -16.04 -2.15
C ASN A 32 -7.60 -15.31 -3.51
N PHE A 33 -8.76 -14.81 -3.94
CA PHE A 33 -8.94 -14.17 -5.24
C PHE A 33 -9.45 -12.74 -5.12
N THR A 34 -9.93 -12.31 -3.95
CA THR A 34 -10.48 -10.94 -3.77
C THR A 34 -9.50 -9.87 -4.21
N GLN A 35 -8.24 -9.98 -3.83
CA GLN A 35 -7.22 -9.01 -4.20
C GLN A 35 -6.91 -9.01 -5.71
N PRO A 36 -6.60 -10.16 -6.37
CA PRO A 36 -6.46 -10.19 -7.82
C PRO A 36 -7.72 -9.80 -8.61
N VAL A 37 -8.92 -10.10 -8.11
CA VAL A 37 -10.20 -9.70 -8.73
C VAL A 37 -10.40 -8.19 -8.60
N ALA A 38 -10.04 -7.60 -7.45
CA ALA A 38 -10.02 -6.15 -7.29
C ALA A 38 -9.09 -5.48 -8.29
N PHE A 39 -8.05 -6.19 -8.77
CA PHE A 39 -7.12 -5.61 -9.72
C PHE A 39 -7.71 -5.38 -11.12
N VAL A 40 -8.83 -5.98 -11.46
CA VAL A 40 -9.54 -5.66 -12.71
C VAL A 40 -10.69 -4.68 -12.51
N GLY A 41 -10.68 -3.95 -11.38
CA GLY A 41 -11.66 -2.91 -11.07
C GLY A 41 -13.03 -3.46 -10.65
N ARG A 42 -13.14 -4.76 -10.37
CA ARG A 42 -14.38 -5.38 -9.88
C ARG A 42 -14.36 -5.48 -8.37
N ASN A 43 -15.40 -5.00 -7.73
CA ASN A 43 -15.60 -5.23 -6.31
C ASN A 43 -15.79 -6.75 -6.10
N PRO A 44 -14.96 -7.42 -5.28
CA PRO A 44 -15.13 -8.86 -5.03
C PRO A 44 -16.52 -9.22 -4.51
N ARG A 45 -17.25 -8.25 -3.91
CA ARG A 45 -18.65 -8.39 -3.50
C ARG A 45 -19.59 -8.79 -4.64
N GLU A 46 -19.39 -8.28 -5.85
CA GLU A 46 -20.22 -8.58 -7.02
C GLU A 46 -20.00 -10.00 -7.57
N TYR A 47 -18.82 -10.59 -7.33
CA TYR A 47 -18.46 -11.90 -7.88
C TYR A 47 -18.77 -13.06 -6.91
N PHE A 48 -18.81 -12.81 -5.60
CA PHE A 48 -18.85 -13.88 -4.59
C PHE A 48 -20.08 -13.88 -3.67
N GLY A 49 -21.05 -12.98 -3.88
CA GLY A 49 -22.35 -12.99 -3.21
C GLY A 49 -22.38 -12.56 -1.73
N ASP A 50 -23.58 -12.29 -1.23
CA ASP A 50 -23.98 -11.53 -0.02
C ASP A 50 -23.55 -12.08 1.36
N LYS A 51 -22.35 -12.63 1.53
CA LYS A 51 -21.82 -13.03 2.84
C LYS A 51 -20.78 -12.09 3.46
N LEU A 52 -20.54 -10.94 2.84
CA LEU A 52 -19.89 -9.80 3.47
C LEU A 52 -20.98 -8.78 3.80
N GLN A 53 -21.51 -8.86 5.02
CA GLN A 53 -22.58 -7.99 5.50
C GLN A 53 -22.26 -6.51 5.22
N ASP A 54 -23.24 -5.84 4.62
CA ASP A 54 -23.31 -4.41 4.40
C ASP A 54 -23.20 -3.63 5.71
N GLU A 55 -22.21 -2.74 5.80
CA GLU A 55 -22.31 -1.54 6.64
C GLU A 55 -21.80 -0.25 5.98
N HIS A 56 -21.38 -0.27 4.71
CA HIS A 56 -20.83 0.93 4.06
C HIS A 56 -21.48 1.22 2.72
N ILE A 57 -22.80 1.43 2.75
CA ILE A 57 -23.43 2.43 1.89
C ILE A 57 -22.91 3.78 2.41
N CYS A 58 -22.30 4.59 1.55
CA CYS A 58 -22.06 5.99 1.88
C CYS A 58 -23.44 6.63 2.07
N ASP A 59 -23.91 6.62 3.31
CA ASP A 59 -25.19 7.18 3.69
C ASP A 59 -25.22 8.65 3.21
N ALA A 60 -26.24 9.01 2.44
CA ALA A 60 -26.40 10.36 1.94
C ALA A 60 -26.47 11.38 3.10
N GLU A 61 -26.85 10.95 4.31
CA GLU A 61 -26.73 11.76 5.52
C GLU A 61 -25.28 11.91 6.03
N ILE A 62 -24.46 10.86 5.95
CA ILE A 62 -23.02 10.94 6.28
C ILE A 62 -22.31 11.84 5.26
N ALA A 63 -22.62 11.72 3.98
CA ALA A 63 -22.12 12.62 2.93
C ALA A 63 -22.53 14.08 3.15
N LYS A 64 -23.76 14.33 3.64
CA LYS A 64 -24.22 15.67 4.05
C LYS A 64 -23.54 16.19 5.33
N LYS A 65 -23.15 15.30 6.26
CA LYS A 65 -22.41 15.63 7.49
C LYS A 65 -20.90 15.79 7.25
N LEU A 66 -20.36 15.31 6.14
CA LEU A 66 -19.00 15.59 5.64
C LEU A 66 -18.87 17.05 5.12
N GLN A 67 -19.35 18.02 5.89
CA GLN A 67 -19.20 19.46 5.61
C GLN A 67 -17.74 19.94 5.60
N SER A 68 -16.78 19.08 5.96
CA SER A 68 -15.35 19.40 5.90
C SER A 68 -14.69 18.71 4.72
N ASN A 69 -13.91 19.48 3.95
CA ASN A 69 -12.93 18.96 3.00
C ASN A 69 -11.93 18.04 3.74
N PRO A 70 -12.04 16.70 3.65
CA PRO A 70 -11.21 15.80 4.45
C PRO A 70 -9.73 15.89 4.05
N ILE A 71 -9.45 16.12 2.77
CA ILE A 71 -8.09 16.35 2.26
C ILE A 71 -7.51 17.63 2.87
N GLY A 72 -8.28 18.70 2.96
CA GLY A 72 -7.85 19.95 3.58
C GLY A 72 -7.43 19.77 5.04
N LYS A 73 -8.23 19.03 5.83
CA LYS A 73 -7.89 18.71 7.23
C LYS A 73 -6.62 17.85 7.34
N ILE A 74 -6.46 16.87 6.46
CA ILE A 74 -5.25 16.06 6.40
C ILE A 74 -4.03 16.93 6.12
N VAL A 75 -4.14 17.87 5.17
CA VAL A 75 -3.06 18.81 4.84
C VAL A 75 -2.71 19.70 6.03
N GLU A 76 -3.71 20.26 6.72
CA GLU A 76 -3.50 21.10 7.90
C GLU A 76 -2.73 20.37 9.01
N GLU A 77 -3.08 19.10 9.26
CA GLU A 77 -2.38 18.29 10.25
C GLU A 77 -0.98 17.90 9.75
N ALA A 78 -0.87 17.42 8.51
CA ALA A 78 0.39 16.97 7.91
C ALA A 78 1.48 18.05 7.87
N LYS A 79 1.12 19.34 7.94
CA LYS A 79 2.09 20.45 8.07
C LYS A 79 2.99 20.33 9.29
N LYS A 80 2.49 19.74 10.38
CA LYS A 80 3.19 19.60 11.66
C LYS A 80 4.11 18.38 11.70
N HIS A 81 3.98 17.46 10.74
CA HIS A 81 4.69 16.20 10.71
C HIS A 81 5.64 16.14 9.50
N ARG A 82 6.79 15.49 9.68
CA ARG A 82 7.67 15.12 8.57
C ARG A 82 7.22 13.83 7.89
N ILE A 83 6.64 12.93 8.67
CA ILE A 83 6.20 11.60 8.25
C ILE A 83 4.67 11.56 8.25
N VAL A 84 4.07 11.25 7.10
CA VAL A 84 2.65 10.91 6.99
C VAL A 84 2.54 9.48 6.50
N ILE A 85 1.78 8.65 7.22
CA ILE A 85 1.51 7.26 6.86
C ILE A 85 0.03 7.14 6.53
N VAL A 86 -0.29 6.64 5.34
CA VAL A 86 -1.67 6.37 4.91
C VAL A 86 -1.79 4.90 4.54
N ASN A 87 -2.81 4.23 5.10
CA ASN A 87 -3.05 2.83 4.76
C ASN A 87 -3.97 2.66 3.56
N GLU A 88 -4.03 1.44 3.02
CA GLU A 88 -5.06 0.95 2.10
C GLU A 88 -5.59 -0.41 2.55
N ALA A 89 -6.79 -0.76 2.13
CA ALA A 89 -7.18 -2.15 1.96
C ALA A 89 -6.75 -2.63 0.56
N HIS A 90 -5.97 -3.71 0.49
CA HIS A 90 -5.36 -4.19 -0.76
C HIS A 90 -6.37 -4.61 -1.85
N ASP A 91 -7.61 -4.83 -1.46
CA ASP A 91 -8.75 -5.21 -2.29
C ASP A 91 -9.67 -4.01 -2.64
N GLN A 92 -9.31 -2.79 -2.26
CA GLN A 92 -10.14 -1.59 -2.44
C GLN A 92 -9.41 -0.53 -3.27
N ALA A 93 -9.57 -0.57 -4.59
CA ALA A 93 -8.90 0.35 -5.51
C ALA A 93 -9.22 1.85 -5.25
N ARG A 94 -10.35 2.14 -4.59
CA ARG A 94 -10.74 3.50 -4.16
C ARG A 94 -9.74 4.10 -3.18
N ASP A 95 -9.10 3.29 -2.35
CA ASP A 95 -8.17 3.75 -1.32
C ASP A 95 -6.92 4.33 -2.00
N ARG A 96 -6.48 3.72 -3.11
CA ARG A 96 -5.37 4.21 -3.96
C ARG A 96 -5.71 5.53 -4.64
N ALA A 97 -6.95 5.69 -5.11
CA ALA A 97 -7.42 6.95 -5.66
C ALA A 97 -7.45 8.06 -4.61
N PHE A 98 -7.78 7.74 -3.35
CA PHE A 98 -7.72 8.70 -2.24
C PHE A 98 -6.27 9.07 -1.90
N ILE A 99 -5.36 8.09 -1.85
CA ILE A 99 -3.93 8.34 -1.63
C ILE A 99 -3.34 9.25 -2.73
N ALA A 100 -3.77 9.08 -3.99
CA ALA A 100 -3.34 9.96 -5.08
C ALA A 100 -3.75 11.42 -4.83
N LYS A 101 -4.97 11.66 -4.32
CA LYS A 101 -5.44 12.99 -3.94
C LYS A 101 -4.67 13.56 -2.73
N ILE A 102 -4.33 12.71 -1.76
CA ILE A 102 -3.46 13.11 -0.63
C ILE A 102 -2.10 13.54 -1.16
N ALA A 103 -1.44 12.72 -2.00
CA ALA A 103 -0.13 13.05 -2.55
C ALA A 103 -0.16 14.37 -3.35
N GLN A 104 -1.18 14.58 -4.17
CA GLN A 104 -1.35 15.85 -4.89
C GLN A 104 -1.47 17.05 -3.94
N ALA A 105 -2.22 16.90 -2.84
CA ALA A 105 -2.44 17.99 -1.89
C ALA A 105 -1.25 18.23 -0.96
N LEU A 106 -0.45 17.20 -0.67
CA LEU A 106 0.75 17.29 0.18
C LEU A 106 1.98 17.80 -0.58
N ARG A 107 2.03 17.66 -1.91
CA ARG A 107 3.19 18.06 -2.72
C ARG A 107 3.61 19.53 -2.53
N PRO A 108 2.68 20.52 -2.53
CA PRO A 108 3.02 21.93 -2.27
C PRO A 108 3.50 22.20 -0.84
N GLU A 109 3.26 21.29 0.09
CA GLU A 109 3.56 21.43 1.52
C GLU A 109 4.92 20.82 1.91
N GLY A 110 5.78 20.57 0.91
CA GLY A 110 7.14 20.08 1.09
C GLY A 110 7.29 18.56 1.10
N PHE A 111 6.21 17.81 0.89
CA PHE A 111 6.30 16.35 0.70
C PHE A 111 6.92 16.05 -0.67
N SER A 112 8.05 15.35 -0.67
CA SER A 112 8.79 15.05 -1.90
C SER A 112 9.24 13.60 -1.99
N ILE A 113 9.12 12.83 -0.91
CA ILE A 113 9.41 11.39 -0.89
C ILE A 113 8.12 10.59 -0.82
N TYR A 114 7.99 9.56 -1.65
CA TYR A 114 6.85 8.64 -1.64
C TYR A 114 7.35 7.20 -1.47
N ALA A 115 7.02 6.58 -0.35
CA ALA A 115 7.38 5.19 -0.06
C ALA A 115 6.11 4.33 -0.10
N ALA A 116 6.15 3.13 -0.67
CA ALA A 116 4.98 2.26 -0.74
C ALA A 116 5.29 0.77 -0.53
N GLU A 117 4.41 0.04 0.19
CA GLU A 117 4.50 -1.42 0.49
C GLU A 117 4.52 -2.31 -0.75
N THR A 118 4.46 -1.73 -1.95
CA THR A 118 4.66 -2.48 -3.18
C THR A 118 6.10 -2.49 -3.66
N PHE A 119 6.87 -1.45 -3.36
CA PHE A 119 8.12 -1.19 -4.06
C PHE A 119 9.21 -2.12 -3.56
N ALA A 120 9.68 -2.97 -4.48
CA ALA A 120 10.64 -4.01 -4.20
C ALA A 120 11.80 -3.95 -5.19
N THR A 121 12.99 -4.21 -4.67
CA THR A 121 14.26 -4.08 -5.37
C THR A 121 14.87 -5.48 -5.39
N ARG A 122 14.61 -6.24 -6.47
CA ARG A 122 14.99 -7.67 -6.54
C ARG A 122 16.45 -7.83 -6.92
N ASP A 123 16.86 -7.24 -8.03
CA ASP A 123 18.16 -7.52 -8.67
C ASP A 123 19.07 -6.29 -8.79
N VAL A 124 18.62 -5.14 -8.30
CA VAL A 124 19.32 -3.85 -8.38
C VAL A 124 19.30 -3.14 -7.03
N SER A 125 20.22 -2.20 -6.82
CA SER A 125 20.19 -1.33 -5.63
C SER A 125 18.94 -0.44 -5.61
N VAL A 126 18.56 0.06 -4.43
CA VAL A 126 17.42 0.98 -4.30
C VAL A 126 17.62 2.25 -5.14
N ASP A 127 18.85 2.74 -5.21
CA ASP A 127 19.22 3.93 -5.98
C ASP A 127 19.11 3.72 -7.49
N ALA A 128 19.60 2.58 -7.99
CA ALA A 128 19.47 2.23 -9.40
C ALA A 128 17.99 2.06 -9.77
N TRP A 129 17.23 1.34 -8.94
CA TRP A 129 15.79 1.19 -9.15
C TRP A 129 15.04 2.52 -9.15
N GLN A 130 15.31 3.41 -8.19
CA GLN A 130 14.71 4.74 -8.11
C GLN A 130 15.03 5.55 -9.37
N ALA A 131 16.29 5.55 -9.81
CA ALA A 131 16.69 6.26 -11.03
C ALA A 131 15.96 5.71 -12.27
N GLU A 132 15.85 4.40 -12.41
CA GLU A 132 15.17 3.76 -13.54
C GLU A 132 13.67 4.12 -13.59
N ILE A 133 12.94 3.96 -12.48
CA ILE A 133 11.49 4.26 -12.48
C ILE A 133 11.22 5.75 -12.70
N MET A 134 12.06 6.63 -12.15
CA MET A 134 11.97 8.08 -12.38
C MET A 134 12.30 8.44 -13.83
N GLN A 135 13.30 7.81 -14.44
CA GLN A 135 13.66 8.02 -15.84
C GLN A 135 12.53 7.56 -16.78
N ARG A 136 11.89 6.41 -16.47
CA ARG A 136 10.75 5.90 -17.24
C ARG A 136 9.52 6.80 -17.06
N GLY A 137 9.29 7.33 -15.86
CA GLY A 137 8.09 8.12 -15.52
C GLY A 137 6.83 7.28 -15.32
N TYR A 138 6.94 5.95 -15.35
CA TYR A 138 5.82 5.03 -15.12
C TYR A 138 6.33 3.70 -14.54
N PRO A 139 5.48 2.98 -13.79
CA PRO A 139 5.86 1.69 -13.23
C PRO A 139 5.67 0.55 -14.24
N ILE A 140 6.46 -0.51 -14.07
CA ILE A 140 6.34 -1.81 -14.75
C ILE A 140 6.15 -2.94 -13.73
N ASN A 141 5.75 -4.13 -14.18
CA ASN A 141 5.49 -5.28 -13.28
C ASN A 141 6.67 -5.69 -12.38
N HIS A 142 7.89 -5.30 -12.74
CA HIS A 142 9.10 -5.55 -11.94
C HIS A 142 9.28 -4.58 -10.77
N ASP A 143 8.57 -3.45 -10.75
CA ASP A 143 8.69 -2.43 -9.72
C ASP A 143 7.96 -2.77 -8.41
N GLY A 144 7.11 -3.80 -8.43
CA GLY A 144 6.41 -4.20 -7.22
C GLY A 144 5.25 -5.17 -7.44
N TYR A 145 4.79 -5.78 -6.34
CA TYR A 145 3.71 -6.75 -6.38
C TYR A 145 2.34 -6.13 -6.71
N TYR A 146 1.97 -5.04 -6.05
CA TYR A 146 0.68 -4.36 -6.22
C TYR A 146 0.62 -3.47 -7.46
N ILE A 147 1.75 -3.15 -8.08
CA ILE A 147 1.85 -2.39 -9.34
C ILE A 147 1.02 -3.02 -10.48
N ARG A 148 0.81 -4.33 -10.43
CA ARG A 148 -0.01 -5.08 -11.39
C ARG A 148 -1.47 -4.65 -11.40
N GLU A 149 -1.91 -3.93 -10.37
CA GLU A 149 -3.23 -3.32 -10.34
C GLU A 149 -3.22 -1.95 -11.06
N PRO A 150 -4.13 -1.70 -12.01
CA PRO A 150 -4.14 -0.46 -12.79
C PRO A 150 -4.23 0.83 -11.97
N MET A 151 -5.02 0.88 -10.89
CA MET A 151 -5.12 2.06 -10.02
C MET A 151 -3.85 2.30 -9.21
N PHE A 152 -3.12 1.27 -8.79
CA PHE A 152 -1.80 1.40 -8.19
C PHE A 152 -0.82 1.93 -9.23
N GLY A 153 -0.81 1.34 -10.42
CA GLY A 153 -0.01 1.82 -11.54
C GLY A 153 -0.29 3.31 -11.84
N GLN A 154 -1.56 3.71 -11.84
CA GLN A 154 -1.97 5.11 -12.02
C GLN A 154 -1.53 6.00 -10.86
N LEU A 155 -1.69 5.56 -9.61
CA LEU A 155 -1.19 6.27 -8.43
C LEU A 155 0.31 6.55 -8.55
N VAL A 156 1.10 5.55 -8.97
CA VAL A 156 2.54 5.72 -9.14
C VAL A 156 2.88 6.70 -10.26
N ARG A 157 2.16 6.68 -11.39
CA ARG A 157 2.31 7.72 -12.43
C ARG A 157 2.03 9.11 -11.87
N THR A 158 0.93 9.27 -11.13
CA THR A 158 0.55 10.55 -10.51
C THR A 158 1.64 11.08 -9.59
N VAL A 159 2.21 10.26 -8.69
CA VAL A 159 3.26 10.75 -7.78
C VAL A 159 4.56 11.07 -8.53
N LEU A 160 4.91 10.33 -9.58
CA LEU A 160 6.06 10.64 -10.43
C LEU A 160 5.88 11.95 -11.19
N GLU A 161 4.69 12.18 -11.78
CA GLU A 161 4.33 13.42 -12.46
C GLU A 161 4.36 14.64 -11.51
N LEU A 162 3.96 14.44 -10.25
CA LEU A 162 4.06 15.45 -9.19
C LEU A 162 5.51 15.70 -8.73
N GLY A 163 6.48 14.89 -9.18
CA GLY A 163 7.88 15.02 -8.84
C GLY A 163 8.26 14.44 -7.48
N TYR A 164 7.53 13.44 -6.99
CA TYR A 164 7.96 12.64 -5.84
C TYR A 164 9.13 11.71 -6.22
N LYS A 165 10.05 11.50 -5.28
CA LYS A 165 11.09 10.46 -5.36
C LYS A 165 10.53 9.16 -4.75
N PRO A 166 10.33 8.08 -5.54
CA PRO A 166 9.79 6.83 -5.01
C PRO A 166 10.85 6.06 -4.21
N VAL A 167 10.50 5.50 -3.05
CA VAL A 167 11.41 4.71 -2.21
C VAL A 167 10.88 3.29 -2.01
N ALA A 168 11.71 2.31 -2.34
CA ALA A 168 11.46 0.90 -2.05
C ALA A 168 11.83 0.57 -0.60
N TYR A 169 10.88 -0.01 0.14
CA TYR A 169 11.12 -0.42 1.52
C TYR A 169 10.66 -1.85 1.86
N GLU A 170 10.08 -2.58 0.91
CA GLU A 170 9.56 -3.92 1.17
C GLU A 170 10.64 -4.87 1.72
N SER A 171 10.22 -5.73 2.65
CA SER A 171 11.08 -6.74 3.27
C SER A 171 11.59 -7.74 2.25
N ARG A 172 12.88 -8.07 2.34
CA ARG A 172 13.52 -9.12 1.53
C ARG A 172 13.82 -10.37 2.34
N LEU A 173 13.32 -10.43 3.57
CA LEU A 173 13.57 -11.57 4.43
C LEU A 173 12.90 -12.83 3.86
N PRO A 174 13.58 -13.98 3.87
CA PRO A 174 12.99 -15.23 3.43
C PRO A 174 11.83 -15.61 4.36
N TYR A 175 10.79 -16.19 3.76
CA TYR A 175 9.64 -16.66 4.53
C TYR A 175 10.00 -17.89 5.38
N ASP A 176 10.01 -17.73 6.70
CA ASP A 176 10.34 -18.79 7.65
C ASP A 176 9.07 -19.39 8.30
N LYS A 177 8.76 -20.62 7.90
CA LYS A 177 7.61 -21.39 8.43
C LYS A 177 7.85 -21.94 9.83
N SER A 178 9.09 -22.01 10.31
CA SER A 178 9.43 -22.62 11.60
C SER A 178 9.09 -21.74 12.80
N ILE A 179 9.00 -20.42 12.60
CA ILE A 179 8.67 -19.44 13.63
C ILE A 179 7.17 -19.16 13.73
N SER A 180 6.75 -18.52 14.83
CA SER A 180 5.34 -18.17 15.03
C SER A 180 4.87 -17.10 14.03
N ARG A 181 3.54 -16.96 13.87
CA ARG A 181 2.98 -15.87 13.03
C ARG A 181 3.34 -14.49 13.57
N ALA A 182 3.29 -14.31 14.89
CA ALA A 182 3.65 -13.04 15.54
C ALA A 182 5.11 -12.68 15.29
N GLU A 183 6.01 -13.67 15.37
CA GLU A 183 7.43 -13.48 15.09
C GLU A 183 7.68 -13.12 13.61
N ARG A 184 6.98 -13.76 12.67
CA ARG A 184 7.05 -13.37 11.25
C ARG A 184 6.61 -11.95 11.00
N ILE A 185 5.50 -11.52 11.61
CA ILE A 185 5.01 -10.15 11.51
C ILE A 185 6.10 -9.22 12.04
N LYS A 186 6.53 -9.40 13.29
CA LYS A 186 7.55 -8.55 13.91
C LYS A 186 8.82 -8.42 13.07
N ARG A 187 9.35 -9.53 12.54
CA ARG A 187 10.55 -9.50 11.67
C ARG A 187 10.33 -8.68 10.40
N ARG A 188 9.18 -8.84 9.74
CA ARG A 188 8.82 -8.06 8.55
C ARG A 188 8.69 -6.57 8.89
N GLU A 189 7.95 -6.23 9.94
CA GLU A 189 7.75 -4.82 10.34
C GLU A 189 9.08 -4.13 10.66
N LEU A 190 9.98 -4.82 11.38
CA LEU A 190 11.31 -4.30 11.72
C LEU A 190 12.17 -4.09 10.48
N GLU A 191 12.16 -5.04 9.54
CA GLU A 191 12.95 -4.90 8.30
C GLU A 191 12.40 -3.77 7.41
N GLN A 192 11.08 -3.68 7.24
CA GLN A 192 10.45 -2.59 6.50
C GLN A 192 10.75 -1.22 7.14
N THR A 193 10.72 -1.16 8.47
CA THR A 193 11.08 0.05 9.24
C THR A 193 12.54 0.44 9.01
N LYS A 194 13.46 -0.52 9.12
CA LYS A 194 14.89 -0.32 8.85
C LYS A 194 15.10 0.21 7.43
N ASN A 195 14.46 -0.42 6.44
CA ASN A 195 14.57 0.01 5.04
C ASN A 195 14.03 1.43 4.82
N LEU A 196 12.94 1.82 5.49
CA LEU A 196 12.42 3.20 5.44
C LEU A 196 13.42 4.20 6.02
N ILE A 197 14.04 3.86 7.15
CA ILE A 197 15.05 4.72 7.79
C ILE A 197 16.24 4.90 6.84
N GLU A 198 16.85 3.80 6.39
CA GLU A 198 18.07 3.84 5.57
C GLU A 198 17.83 4.46 4.19
N ASN A 199 16.75 4.09 3.51
CA ASN A 199 16.53 4.49 2.11
C ASN A 199 15.76 5.80 1.95
N ALA A 200 15.13 6.31 3.02
CA ALA A 200 14.42 7.58 2.99
C ALA A 200 14.84 8.55 4.10
N LEU A 201 14.67 8.19 5.37
CA LEU A 201 14.78 9.18 6.45
C LEU A 201 16.22 9.69 6.64
N ASP A 202 17.20 8.79 6.57
CA ASP A 202 18.63 9.13 6.68
C ASP A 202 19.15 9.76 5.38
N LYS A 203 18.65 9.27 4.24
CA LYS A 203 19.03 9.77 2.91
C LYS A 203 18.50 11.16 2.61
N TYR A 204 17.30 11.47 3.12
CA TYR A 204 16.56 12.70 2.87
C TYR A 204 16.11 13.34 4.21
N PRO A 205 17.05 13.80 5.06
CA PRO A 205 16.75 14.23 6.42
C PRO A 205 15.83 15.47 6.47
N ASP A 206 15.93 16.35 5.48
CA ASP A 206 15.17 17.61 5.43
C ASP A 206 13.84 17.51 4.65
N GLU A 207 13.57 16.36 4.02
CA GLU A 207 12.41 16.17 3.16
C GLU A 207 11.24 15.55 3.93
N LYS A 208 10.00 15.93 3.58
CA LYS A 208 8.81 15.27 4.09
C LYS A 208 8.43 14.05 3.25
N ILE A 209 7.93 13.02 3.91
CA ILE A 209 7.64 11.72 3.32
C ILE A 209 6.18 11.31 3.49
N LEU A 210 5.59 10.84 2.40
CA LEU A 210 4.32 10.12 2.38
C LEU A 210 4.60 8.62 2.25
N ILE A 211 4.20 7.85 3.26
CA ILE A 211 4.37 6.40 3.32
C ILE A 211 3.01 5.74 3.11
N HIS A 212 2.91 4.88 2.11
CA HIS A 212 1.72 4.14 1.74
C HIS A 212 1.86 2.68 2.17
N VAL A 213 0.97 2.22 3.05
CA VAL A 213 1.02 0.90 3.66
C VAL A 213 -0.29 0.12 3.50
N GLY A 214 -0.27 -1.18 3.72
CA GLY A 214 -1.44 -2.05 3.81
C GLY A 214 -2.01 -2.10 5.23
N TYR A 215 -3.34 -2.04 5.35
CA TYR A 215 -4.11 -2.34 6.57
C TYR A 215 -3.49 -1.83 7.88
N SER A 216 -2.92 -2.75 8.67
CA SER A 216 -2.48 -2.51 10.04
C SER A 216 -1.08 -1.93 10.15
N HIS A 217 -0.30 -1.86 9.07
CA HIS A 217 1.05 -1.29 9.08
C HIS A 217 1.07 0.16 9.60
N ALA A 218 -0.04 0.91 9.46
CA ALA A 218 -0.18 2.28 9.98
C ALA A 218 -0.48 2.36 11.50
N ARG A 219 -0.59 1.23 12.22
CA ARG A 219 -0.94 1.23 13.65
C ARG A 219 0.28 1.57 14.52
N GLU A 220 0.13 2.59 15.36
CA GLU A 220 1.14 2.97 16.36
C GLU A 220 1.00 2.22 17.70
N LYS A 221 -0.11 1.50 17.88
CA LYS A 221 -0.41 0.73 19.10
C LYS A 221 -0.62 -0.74 18.75
N GLU A 222 -0.47 -1.59 19.77
CA GLU A 222 -0.74 -3.02 19.65
C GLU A 222 -2.15 -3.29 19.09
N ASP A 223 -2.24 -4.30 18.25
CA ASP A 223 -3.54 -4.84 17.84
C ASP A 223 -4.18 -5.69 18.96
N ARG A 224 -5.40 -6.17 18.72
CA ARG A 224 -6.13 -7.03 19.68
C ARG A 224 -5.42 -8.35 20.02
N ARG A 225 -4.36 -8.71 19.31
CA ARG A 225 -3.55 -9.92 19.50
C ARG A 225 -2.17 -9.60 20.07
N GLY A 226 -1.90 -8.36 20.45
CA GLY A 226 -0.60 -7.91 20.98
C GLY A 226 0.48 -7.73 19.92
N ASN A 227 0.14 -7.68 18.62
CA ASN A 227 1.15 -7.41 17.58
C ASN A 227 1.39 -5.91 17.44
N LEU A 228 2.66 -5.54 17.33
CA LEU A 228 3.12 -4.22 16.92
C LEU A 228 3.35 -4.18 15.41
N TRP A 229 3.18 -3.00 14.82
CA TRP A 229 3.18 -2.76 13.38
C TRP A 229 4.20 -1.68 12.99
N MET A 230 4.46 -1.54 11.70
CA MET A 230 5.52 -0.70 11.15
C MET A 230 5.53 0.73 11.71
N ALA A 231 4.37 1.40 11.76
CA ALA A 231 4.29 2.76 12.29
C ALA A 231 4.72 2.87 13.76
N HIS A 232 4.45 1.84 14.58
CA HIS A 232 4.95 1.78 15.95
C HIS A 232 6.48 1.73 15.99
N PHE A 233 7.09 0.79 15.26
CA PHE A 233 8.55 0.64 15.26
C PHE A 233 9.24 1.85 14.64
N LEU A 234 8.65 2.47 13.61
CA LEU A 234 9.19 3.67 12.99
C LEU A 234 9.25 4.83 13.99
N LYS A 235 8.16 5.06 14.74
CA LYS A 235 8.11 6.07 15.80
C LYS A 235 9.12 5.78 16.91
N GLU A 236 9.19 4.54 17.37
CA GLU A 236 10.11 4.12 18.42
C GLU A 236 11.58 4.33 18.03
N GLN A 237 11.96 3.95 16.81
CA GLN A 237 13.36 3.99 16.35
C GLN A 237 13.83 5.37 15.91
N THR A 238 12.94 6.21 15.38
CA THR A 238 13.29 7.55 14.88
C THR A 238 13.07 8.65 15.92
N GLY A 239 12.21 8.42 16.90
CA GLY A 239 11.74 9.46 17.83
C GLY A 239 10.79 10.48 17.19
N GLU A 240 10.43 10.32 15.92
CA GLU A 240 9.50 11.21 15.22
C GLU A 240 8.05 10.72 15.39
N ASP A 241 7.13 11.67 15.54
CA ASP A 241 5.71 11.38 15.66
C ASP A 241 5.05 11.41 14.26
N PRO A 242 4.70 10.27 13.64
CA PRO A 242 4.06 10.27 12.33
C PRO A 242 2.58 10.65 12.42
N LEU A 243 2.06 11.34 11.41
CA LEU A 243 0.61 11.41 11.21
C LEU A 243 0.13 10.12 10.55
N THR A 244 -0.66 9.31 11.26
CA THR A 244 -1.23 8.06 10.74
C THR A 244 -2.68 8.22 10.31
N ILE A 245 -3.00 7.85 9.07
CA ILE A 245 -4.32 7.96 8.45
C ILE A 245 -4.82 6.55 8.12
N SER A 246 -5.95 6.16 8.72
CA SER A 246 -6.64 4.92 8.42
C SER A 246 -7.89 5.19 7.58
N GLN A 247 -8.02 4.45 6.48
CA GLN A 247 -9.21 4.39 5.63
C GLN A 247 -10.15 3.25 6.05
#